data_AF-A0A529ZQG5-F1
#
_entry.id   AF-A0A529ZQG5-F1
#
_cell.length_a   1.000
_cell.length_b   1.000
_cell.length_c   1.000
_cell.angle_alpha   90.00
_cell.angle_beta   90.00
_cell.angle_gamma   90.00
#
_symmetry.space_group_name_H-M   'P 1'
#
loop_
_entity.id
_entity.type
_entity.pdbx_description
1 polymer ?
#
loop_
_entity_poly.entity_id
_entity_poly.type
_entity_poly.pdbx_seq_one_letter_code
_entity_poly.pdbx_strand_id
1 'polypeptide(L)'
;MEGMVLERFLADEAATARLGEDLAMALRAGDAIALKGDLGAGKSTLARALIRALADDANLEVPSPTFTLVQSYETRVPVHHFDLYRLSSPDELDELGLDDALAQGTALIEWPERAGDRLPGTALWVDLAEHGEGRVARLSSPGPVFERVARSLAMRDFLASAGWGEASRRHFVGDASARSYEIVSLPGQARRVHQ
;
A
#
# COMPACT_ATOMS: atom_id res chain seq x y z
N MET A 1 17.93 -17.10 4.05
CA MET A 1 16.49 -17.06 4.34
C MET A 1 15.80 -16.85 3.02
N GLU A 2 15.15 -17.88 2.47
CA GLU A 2 14.24 -17.69 1.33
C GLU A 2 13.16 -16.70 1.79
N GLY A 3 13.26 -15.46 1.32
CA GLY A 3 12.30 -14.42 1.66
C GLY A 3 10.92 -14.86 1.18
N MET A 4 9.89 -14.63 1.99
CA MET A 4 8.52 -14.87 1.55
C MET A 4 8.22 -13.85 0.45
N VAL A 5 7.92 -14.33 -0.76
CA VAL A 5 7.63 -13.51 -1.94
C VAL A 5 6.24 -13.84 -2.46
N LEU A 6 5.46 -12.82 -2.79
CA LEU A 6 4.22 -12.94 -3.55
C LEU A 6 4.32 -12.11 -4.83
N GLU A 7 3.72 -12.59 -5.91
CA GLU A 7 3.63 -11.84 -7.16
C GLU A 7 2.16 -11.54 -7.50
N ARG A 8 1.92 -10.37 -8.09
CA ARG A 8 0.63 -9.95 -8.61
C ARG A 8 0.80 -9.30 -9.98
N PHE A 9 0.09 -9.83 -10.97
CA PHE A 9 -0.02 -9.20 -12.27
C PHE A 9 -1.07 -8.07 -12.22
N LEU A 10 -0.68 -6.90 -12.71
CA LEU A 10 -1.48 -5.69 -12.76
C LEU A 10 -1.69 -5.35 -14.23
N ALA A 11 -2.82 -5.81 -14.78
CA ALA A 11 -3.12 -5.63 -16.20
C ALA A 11 -3.30 -4.15 -16.58
N ASP A 12 -3.81 -3.34 -15.66
CA ASP A 12 -4.15 -1.94 -15.88
C ASP A 12 -4.10 -1.11 -14.58
N GLU A 13 -4.53 0.15 -14.68
CA GLU A 13 -4.61 1.06 -13.53
C GLU A 13 -5.65 0.58 -12.49
N ALA A 14 -6.74 -0.06 -12.92
CA ALA A 14 -7.75 -0.58 -12.00
C ALA A 14 -7.21 -1.76 -11.16
N ALA A 15 -6.40 -2.63 -11.75
CA ALA A 15 -5.68 -3.68 -11.02
C ALA A 15 -4.68 -3.09 -10.01
N THR A 16 -3.99 -2.01 -10.38
CA THR A 16 -3.11 -1.26 -9.46
C THR A 16 -3.91 -0.65 -8.30
N ALA A 17 -5.10 -0.10 -8.59
CA ALA A 17 -5.98 0.45 -7.58
C ALA A 17 -6.45 -0.63 -6.58
N ARG A 18 -6.84 -1.81 -7.08
CA ARG A 18 -7.20 -2.97 -6.23
C ARG A 18 -6.05 -3.45 -5.36
N LEU A 19 -4.81 -3.48 -5.87
CA LEU A 19 -3.65 -3.77 -5.04
C LEU A 19 -3.50 -2.72 -3.92
N GLY A 20 -3.73 -1.43 -4.22
CA GLY A 20 -3.76 -0.38 -3.21
C GLY A 20 -4.80 -0.62 -2.11
N GLU A 21 -6.03 -1.01 -2.49
CA GLU A 21 -7.08 -1.42 -1.53
C GLU A 21 -6.63 -2.60 -0.67
N ASP A 22 -6.09 -3.64 -1.30
CA ASP A 22 -5.70 -4.88 -0.62
C ASP A 22 -4.56 -4.62 0.39
N LEU A 23 -3.61 -3.74 0.06
CA LEU A 23 -2.57 -3.28 0.98
C LEU A 23 -3.15 -2.44 2.13
N ALA A 24 -4.07 -1.51 1.83
CA ALA A 24 -4.72 -0.66 2.83
C ALA A 24 -5.48 -1.47 3.91
N MET A 25 -6.02 -2.64 3.55
CA MET A 25 -6.67 -3.55 4.50
C MET A 25 -5.70 -4.22 5.49
N ALA A 26 -4.43 -4.34 5.13
CA ALA A 26 -3.42 -5.04 5.93
C ALA A 26 -2.60 -4.11 6.86
N LEU A 27 -2.57 -2.82 6.56
CA LEU A 27 -1.70 -1.85 7.23
C LEU A 27 -2.11 -1.51 8.67
N ARG A 28 -1.08 -1.31 9.50
CA ARG A 28 -1.14 -0.89 10.90
C ARG A 28 -0.04 0.13 11.18
N ALA A 29 -0.21 0.96 12.20
CA ALA A 29 0.85 1.86 12.67
C ALA A 29 2.15 1.08 12.95
N GLY A 30 3.28 1.66 12.59
CA GLY A 30 4.61 1.03 12.61
C GLY A 30 5.00 0.30 11.32
N ASP A 31 4.08 0.11 10.36
CA ASP A 31 4.43 -0.51 9.08
C ASP A 31 5.11 0.50 8.13
N ALA A 32 6.13 0.02 7.42
CA ALA A 32 6.75 0.72 6.29
C ALA A 32 6.51 -0.06 4.99
N ILE A 33 6.12 0.63 3.92
CA ILE A 33 6.09 0.09 2.57
C ILE A 33 7.13 0.82 1.72
N ALA A 34 8.04 0.05 1.13
CA ALA A 34 9.06 0.49 0.19
C ALA A 34 8.60 0.21 -1.25
N LEU A 35 8.25 1.26 -1.99
CA LEU A 35 7.83 1.19 -3.38
C LEU A 35 9.03 1.39 -4.31
N LYS A 36 9.48 0.31 -4.93
CA LYS A 36 10.62 0.31 -5.85
C LYS A 36 10.18 0.01 -7.28
N GLY A 37 10.91 0.57 -8.24
CA GLY A 37 10.67 0.38 -9.66
C GLY A 37 11.20 1.57 -10.45
N ASP A 38 11.33 1.41 -11.76
CA ASP A 38 11.85 2.47 -12.63
C ASP A 38 10.93 3.70 -12.71
N LEU A 39 11.40 4.75 -13.36
CA LEU A 39 10.58 5.92 -13.66
C LEU A 39 9.39 5.49 -14.52
N GLY A 40 8.16 5.83 -14.11
CA GLY A 40 6.94 5.39 -14.81
C GLY A 40 6.44 3.99 -14.43
N ALA A 41 7.13 3.27 -13.53
CA ALA A 41 6.70 1.95 -13.05
C ALA A 41 5.36 1.97 -12.26
N GLY A 42 4.82 3.14 -11.95
CA GLY A 42 3.52 3.27 -11.28
C GLY A 42 3.57 3.37 -9.76
N LYS A 43 4.75 3.64 -9.17
CA LYS A 43 4.94 3.84 -7.72
C LYS A 43 3.92 4.84 -7.13
N SER A 44 3.87 6.06 -7.67
CA SER A 44 2.93 7.10 -7.19
C SER A 44 1.46 6.77 -7.50
N THR A 45 1.18 5.95 -8.51
CA THR A 45 -0.18 5.46 -8.81
C THR A 45 -0.64 4.47 -7.73
N LEU A 46 0.21 3.51 -7.36
CA LEU A 46 -0.07 2.59 -6.26
C LEU A 46 -0.17 3.34 -4.93
N ALA A 47 0.72 4.31 -4.69
CA ALA A 47 0.71 5.08 -3.46
C ALA A 47 -0.60 5.86 -3.27
N ARG A 48 -1.04 6.55 -4.33
CA ARG A 48 -2.32 7.25 -4.36
C ARG A 48 -3.51 6.33 -4.13
N ALA A 49 -3.53 5.17 -4.78
CA ALA A 49 -4.62 4.22 -4.60
C ALA A 49 -4.71 3.74 -3.14
N LEU A 50 -3.58 3.41 -2.54
CA LEU A 50 -3.49 2.97 -1.15
C LEU A 50 -3.95 4.07 -0.19
N ILE A 51 -3.45 5.30 -0.33
CA ILE A 51 -3.81 6.43 0.53
C ILE A 51 -5.30 6.75 0.43
N ARG A 52 -5.86 6.77 -0.78
CA ARG A 52 -7.31 6.95 -1.01
C ARG A 52 -8.15 5.86 -0.35
N ALA A 53 -7.69 4.61 -0.42
CA ALA A 53 -8.36 3.48 0.22
C ALA A 53 -8.32 3.59 1.76
N LEU A 54 -7.19 4.01 2.34
CA LEU A 54 -7.08 4.25 3.79
C LEU A 54 -7.91 5.45 4.26
N ALA A 55 -8.02 6.50 3.42
CA ALA A 55 -8.81 7.70 3.68
C ALA A 55 -10.32 7.49 3.49
N ASP A 56 -10.73 6.36 2.90
CA ASP A 56 -12.09 6.13 2.42
C ASP A 56 -12.60 7.24 1.46
N ASP A 57 -11.68 7.85 0.71
CA ASP A 57 -11.96 8.96 -0.21
C ASP A 57 -11.27 8.74 -1.56
N ALA A 58 -12.05 8.33 -2.56
CA ALA A 58 -11.57 8.08 -3.92
C ALA A 58 -11.12 9.35 -4.66
N ASN A 59 -11.56 10.53 -4.21
CA ASN A 59 -11.27 11.81 -4.85
C ASN A 59 -10.14 12.58 -4.15
N LEU A 60 -9.64 12.09 -3.01
CA LEU A 60 -8.54 12.72 -2.28
C LEU A 60 -7.35 13.00 -3.21
N GLU A 61 -6.83 14.22 -3.14
CA GLU A 61 -5.63 14.61 -3.87
C GLU A 61 -4.39 14.03 -3.19
N VAL A 62 -3.68 13.17 -3.93
CA VAL A 62 -2.43 12.56 -3.48
C VAL A 62 -1.38 12.77 -4.58
N PRO A 63 -0.78 13.97 -4.67
CA PRO A 63 0.32 14.22 -5.57
C PRO A 63 1.57 13.47 -5.11
N SER A 64 2.55 13.27 -6.00
CA SER A 64 3.86 12.76 -5.56
C SER A 64 4.57 13.87 -4.77
N PRO A 65 5.05 13.62 -3.54
CA PRO A 65 5.74 14.61 -2.74
C PRO A 65 7.19 14.84 -3.20
N THR A 66 7.50 14.71 -4.50
CA THR A 66 8.88 14.80 -5.03
C THR A 66 9.61 16.10 -4.65
N PHE A 67 8.88 17.21 -4.45
CA PHE A 67 9.45 18.49 -4.05
C PHE A 67 9.39 18.74 -2.53
N THR A 68 8.36 18.23 -1.85
CA THR A 68 8.20 18.38 -0.39
C THR A 68 8.92 17.27 0.38
N LEU A 69 9.38 16.23 -0.32
CA LEU A 69 9.96 14.96 0.15
C LEU A 69 9.01 14.10 0.99
N VAL A 70 8.14 14.71 1.79
CA VAL A 70 7.12 14.03 2.59
C VAL A 70 5.78 14.77 2.50
N GLN A 71 4.67 14.01 2.54
CA GLN A 71 3.32 14.52 2.74
C GLN A 71 2.53 13.59 3.65
N SER A 72 1.84 14.15 4.65
CA SER A 72 1.10 13.39 5.66
C SER A 72 -0.41 13.44 5.42
N TYR A 73 -1.10 12.33 5.69
CA TYR A 73 -2.54 12.18 5.52
C TYR A 73 -3.16 11.57 6.76
N GLU A 74 -4.13 12.29 7.35
CA GLU A 74 -4.95 11.83 8.47
C GLU A 74 -6.01 10.85 7.95
N THR A 75 -5.66 9.57 7.89
CA THR A 75 -6.56 8.49 7.45
C THR A 75 -6.85 7.52 8.60
N ARG A 76 -7.53 6.39 8.34
CA ARG A 76 -7.78 5.35 9.38
C ARG A 76 -6.50 4.92 10.12
N VAL A 77 -5.39 4.85 9.40
CA VAL A 77 -4.04 4.72 9.95
C VAL A 77 -3.23 5.85 9.35
N PRO A 78 -2.73 6.84 10.11
CA PRO A 78 -2.00 7.96 9.52
C PRO A 78 -0.94 7.49 8.53
N VAL A 79 -0.86 8.15 7.36
CA VAL A 79 0.09 7.78 6.31
C VAL A 79 1.01 8.94 6.04
N HIS A 80 2.30 8.66 6.03
CA HIS A 80 3.35 9.58 5.65
C HIS A 80 3.94 9.09 4.33
N HIS A 81 3.63 9.79 3.25
CA HIS A 81 4.11 9.49 1.90
C HIS A 81 5.44 10.20 1.69
N PHE A 82 6.51 9.42 1.58
CA PHE A 82 7.85 9.89 1.25
C PHE A 82 8.15 9.63 -0.22
N ASP A 83 8.78 10.59 -0.89
CA ASP A 83 9.38 10.43 -2.21
C ASP A 83 10.84 10.84 -2.13
N LEU A 84 11.72 9.84 -2.07
CA LEU A 84 13.15 10.03 -1.82
C LEU A 84 13.94 10.28 -3.10
N TYR A 85 13.29 10.45 -4.26
CA TYR A 85 13.97 10.63 -5.55
C TYR A 85 15.04 11.74 -5.53
N ARG A 86 14.80 12.79 -4.73
CA ARG A 86 15.66 13.97 -4.58
C ARG A 86 16.40 14.05 -3.25
N LEU A 87 16.34 12.99 -2.43
CA LEU A 87 17.11 12.93 -1.20
C LEU A 87 18.61 12.92 -1.54
N SER A 88 19.38 13.82 -0.94
CA SER A 88 20.80 13.96 -1.30
C SER A 88 21.69 13.00 -0.50
N SER A 89 21.28 12.68 0.73
CA SER A 89 21.95 11.73 1.62
C SER A 89 20.93 10.91 2.42
N PRO A 90 21.18 9.61 2.67
CA PRO A 90 20.36 8.80 3.58
C PRO A 90 20.18 9.42 4.98
N ASP A 91 21.16 10.19 5.47
CA ASP A 91 21.11 10.81 6.79
C ASP A 91 20.02 11.90 6.91
N GLU A 92 19.61 12.50 5.79
CA GLU A 92 18.51 13.49 5.77
C GLU A 92 17.15 12.85 6.14
N LEU A 93 17.04 11.51 6.07
CA LEU A 93 15.79 10.81 6.39
C LEU A 93 15.42 10.89 7.88
N ASP A 94 16.43 10.99 8.75
CA ASP A 94 16.24 11.21 10.19
C ASP A 94 15.64 12.61 10.42
N GLU A 95 16.10 13.63 9.68
CA GLU A 95 15.56 15.00 9.73
C GLU A 95 14.15 15.11 9.13
N LEU A 96 13.84 14.29 8.12
CA LEU A 96 12.49 14.17 7.56
C LEU A 96 11.49 13.49 8.50
N GLY A 97 11.95 12.91 9.62
CA GLY A 97 11.10 12.35 10.66
C GLY A 97 10.51 10.98 10.32
N LEU A 98 11.28 10.10 9.67
CA LEU A 98 10.81 8.73 9.37
C LEU A 98 10.42 7.95 10.64
N ASP A 99 11.21 8.04 11.70
CA ASP A 99 10.92 7.35 12.97
C ASP A 99 9.62 7.86 13.61
N ASP A 100 9.41 9.17 13.60
CA ASP A 100 8.18 9.78 14.11
C ASP A 100 6.97 9.38 13.27
N ALA A 101 7.13 9.34 11.93
CA ALA A 101 6.10 8.87 11.01
C ALA A 101 5.69 7.42 11.29
N LEU A 102 6.67 6.53 11.57
CA LEU A 102 6.40 5.13 11.91
C LEU A 102 5.78 4.98 13.31
N ALA A 103 6.16 5.85 14.26
CA ALA A 103 5.56 5.83 15.60
C ALA A 103 4.09 6.27 15.61
N GLN A 104 3.72 7.20 14.72
CA GLN A 104 2.38 7.80 14.65
C GLN A 104 1.46 7.11 13.63
N GLY A 105 2.05 6.40 12.66
CA GLY A 105 1.30 5.85 11.54
C GLY A 105 2.13 4.89 10.70
N THR A 106 1.99 5.01 9.39
CA THR A 106 2.68 4.19 8.39
C THR A 106 3.50 5.06 7.47
N ALA A 107 4.65 4.54 7.03
CA ALA A 107 5.47 5.20 6.04
C ALA A 107 5.29 4.51 4.68
N LEU A 108 5.01 5.30 3.65
CA LEU A 108 4.92 4.86 2.27
C LEU A 108 6.02 5.54 1.47
N ILE A 109 7.01 4.78 1.03
CA ILE A 109 8.31 5.32 0.64
C ILE A 109 8.59 4.99 -0.82
N GLU A 110 8.53 5.97 -1.71
CA GLU A 110 9.01 5.86 -3.08
C GLU A 110 10.52 6.05 -3.15
N TRP A 111 11.17 5.34 -4.07
CA TRP A 111 12.63 5.33 -4.25
C TRP A 111 13.40 4.90 -2.98
N PRO A 112 13.02 3.76 -2.36
CA PRO A 112 13.60 3.28 -1.11
C PRO A 112 15.12 3.05 -1.18
N GLU A 113 15.69 2.85 -2.37
CA GLU A 113 17.14 2.72 -2.57
C GLU A 113 17.93 3.96 -2.14
N ARG A 114 17.27 5.13 -2.04
CA ARG A 114 17.90 6.38 -1.58
C ARG A 114 18.05 6.44 -0.05
N ALA A 115 17.34 5.58 0.68
CA ALA A 115 17.38 5.52 2.14
C ALA A 115 18.57 4.72 2.69
N GLY A 116 19.37 4.06 1.85
CA GLY A 116 20.47 3.21 2.33
C GLY A 116 19.99 2.10 3.26
N ASP A 117 20.54 2.02 4.46
CA ASP A 117 20.19 1.06 5.52
C ASP A 117 19.20 1.61 6.56
N ARG A 118 18.64 2.81 6.32
CA ARG A 118 17.75 3.51 7.27
C ARG A 118 16.32 2.99 7.29
N LEU A 119 15.92 2.19 6.29
CA LEU A 119 14.59 1.58 6.31
C LEU A 119 14.50 0.47 7.35
N PRO A 120 13.34 0.29 8.02
CA PRO A 120 13.14 -0.83 8.92
C PRO A 120 13.39 -2.15 8.21
N GLY A 121 14.15 -3.06 8.83
CA GLY A 121 14.39 -4.40 8.27
C GLY A 121 13.12 -5.22 8.04
N THR A 122 12.00 -4.83 8.67
CA THR A 122 10.67 -5.42 8.53
C THR A 122 9.79 -4.74 7.48
N ALA A 123 10.31 -3.77 6.71
CA ALA A 123 9.54 -3.08 5.67
C ALA A 123 8.98 -4.06 4.64
N LEU A 124 7.80 -3.75 4.10
CA LEU A 124 7.24 -4.42 2.94
C LEU A 124 7.84 -3.83 1.66
N TRP A 125 8.61 -4.61 0.93
CA TRP A 125 9.09 -4.24 -0.39
C TRP A 125 8.03 -4.56 -1.43
N VAL A 126 7.72 -3.60 -2.28
CA VAL A 126 6.89 -3.76 -3.47
C VAL A 126 7.70 -3.32 -4.67
N ASP A 127 8.26 -4.29 -5.40
CA ASP A 127 8.98 -4.06 -6.65
C ASP A 127 7.99 -4.08 -7.82
N LEU A 128 7.83 -2.93 -8.48
CA LEU A 128 7.02 -2.74 -9.67
C LEU A 128 7.90 -2.81 -10.92
N ALA A 129 7.56 -3.73 -11.83
CA ALA A 129 8.25 -3.88 -13.11
C ALA A 129 7.24 -4.00 -14.25
N GLU A 130 7.59 -3.48 -15.43
CA GLU A 130 6.80 -3.68 -16.65
C GLU A 130 6.76 -5.17 -17.03
N HIS A 131 5.60 -5.63 -17.52
CA HIS A 131 5.41 -7.00 -17.98
C HIS A 131 4.34 -7.06 -19.07
N GLY A 132 4.78 -7.14 -20.33
CA GLY A 132 3.88 -7.07 -21.48
C GLY A 132 3.14 -5.73 -21.53
N GLU A 133 1.81 -5.78 -21.62
CA GLU A 133 0.96 -4.58 -21.60
C GLU A 133 0.63 -4.08 -20.17
N GLY A 134 1.02 -4.85 -19.15
CA GLY A 134 0.76 -4.55 -17.74
C GLY A 134 2.04 -4.43 -16.92
N ARG A 135 1.91 -4.71 -15.63
CA ARG A 135 3.01 -4.70 -14.66
C ARG A 135 2.95 -5.93 -13.77
N VAL A 136 4.07 -6.27 -13.16
CA VAL A 136 4.12 -7.22 -12.04
C VAL A 136 4.57 -6.47 -10.80
N ALA A 137 3.80 -6.63 -9.72
CA ALA A 137 4.21 -6.26 -8.38
C ALA A 137 4.76 -7.50 -7.66
N ARG A 138 6.01 -7.43 -7.21
CA ARG A 138 6.61 -8.44 -6.34
C ARG A 138 6.65 -7.90 -4.92
N LEU A 139 5.96 -8.59 -4.02
CA LEU A 139 5.85 -8.22 -2.62
C LEU A 139 6.74 -9.13 -1.80
N SER A 140 7.60 -8.56 -0.96
CA SER A 140 8.45 -9.34 -0.06
C SER A 140 8.68 -8.61 1.25
N SER A 141 8.77 -9.37 2.34
CA SER A 141 9.15 -8.81 3.65
C SER A 141 9.49 -9.94 4.61
N PRO A 142 10.48 -9.76 5.50
CA PRO A 142 10.66 -10.62 6.66
C PRO A 142 9.77 -10.20 7.85
N GLY A 143 9.02 -9.10 7.72
CA GLY A 143 8.20 -8.52 8.78
C GLY A 143 6.76 -9.07 8.86
N PRO A 144 6.07 -8.83 9.98
CA PRO A 144 4.71 -9.33 10.22
C PRO A 144 3.65 -8.71 9.28
N VAL A 145 3.97 -7.62 8.58
CA VAL A 145 3.12 -7.02 7.55
C VAL A 145 2.89 -7.97 6.39
N PHE A 146 3.87 -8.82 6.06
CA PHE A 146 3.76 -9.79 4.96
C PHE A 146 2.56 -10.71 5.12
N GLU A 147 2.42 -11.32 6.29
CA GLU A 147 1.32 -12.26 6.60
C GLU A 147 -0.06 -11.62 6.49
N ARG A 148 -0.16 -10.33 6.85
CA ARG A 148 -1.43 -9.58 6.73
C ARG A 148 -1.75 -9.28 5.28
N VAL A 149 -0.75 -8.87 4.50
CA VAL A 149 -0.88 -8.63 3.05
C VAL A 149 -1.20 -9.93 2.32
N ALA A 150 -0.51 -11.03 2.63
CA ALA A 150 -0.78 -12.35 2.06
C ALA A 150 -2.24 -12.78 2.29
N ARG A 151 -2.76 -12.60 3.52
CA ARG A 151 -4.17 -12.85 3.83
C ARG A 151 -5.12 -11.97 3.04
N SER A 152 -4.82 -10.67 2.94
CA SER A 152 -5.64 -9.73 2.18
C SER A 152 -5.69 -10.11 0.70
N LEU A 153 -4.56 -10.49 0.12
CA LEU A 153 -4.48 -10.94 -1.27
C LEU A 153 -5.16 -12.29 -1.48
N ALA A 154 -5.08 -13.21 -0.52
CA ALA A 154 -5.83 -14.47 -0.58
C ALA A 154 -7.36 -14.24 -0.53
N MET A 155 -7.82 -13.24 0.23
CA MET A 155 -9.23 -12.82 0.21
C MET A 155 -9.64 -12.27 -1.16
N ARG A 156 -8.78 -11.46 -1.81
CA ARG A 156 -8.99 -11.00 -3.19
C ARG A 156 -9.14 -12.17 -4.16
N ASP A 157 -8.25 -13.16 -4.08
CA ASP A 157 -8.29 -14.35 -4.94
C ASP A 157 -9.58 -15.16 -4.70
N PHE A 158 -9.99 -15.30 -3.43
CA PHE A 158 -11.25 -15.94 -3.07
C PHE A 158 -12.45 -15.19 -3.67
N LEU A 159 -12.52 -13.87 -3.52
CA LEU A 159 -13.56 -13.04 -4.13
C LEU A 159 -13.57 -13.19 -5.65
N ALA A 160 -12.40 -13.20 -6.30
CA ALA A 160 -12.29 -13.45 -7.73
C ALA A 160 -12.87 -14.80 -8.14
N SER A 161 -12.55 -15.87 -7.41
CA SER A 161 -13.11 -17.21 -7.66
C SER A 161 -14.64 -17.27 -7.50
N ALA A 162 -15.21 -16.37 -6.69
CA ALA A 162 -16.65 -16.23 -6.50
C ALA A 162 -17.34 -15.26 -7.48
N GLY A 163 -16.60 -14.68 -8.44
CA GLY A 163 -17.12 -13.69 -9.39
C GLY A 163 -17.13 -12.23 -8.88
N TRP A 164 -16.41 -11.96 -7.78
CA TRP A 164 -16.30 -10.65 -7.12
C TRP A 164 -14.89 -10.05 -7.20
N GLY A 165 -14.06 -10.50 -8.14
CA GLY A 165 -12.64 -10.09 -8.22
C GLY A 165 -12.45 -8.59 -8.41
N GLU A 166 -13.36 -7.97 -9.16
CA GLU A 166 -13.37 -6.53 -9.47
C GLU A 166 -14.05 -5.68 -8.38
N ALA A 167 -14.48 -6.27 -7.27
CA ALA A 167 -15.18 -5.54 -6.23
C ALA A 167 -14.23 -4.59 -5.49
N SER A 168 -14.69 -3.36 -5.21
CA SER A 168 -13.96 -2.48 -4.29
C SER A 168 -14.05 -3.03 -2.88
N ARG A 169 -12.91 -3.06 -2.16
CA ARG A 169 -12.81 -3.48 -0.77
C ARG A 169 -12.49 -2.29 0.11
N ARG A 170 -13.30 -2.08 1.15
CA ARG A 170 -13.07 -1.03 2.16
C ARG A 170 -13.28 -1.56 3.57
N HIS A 171 -12.56 -0.97 4.51
CA HIS A 171 -12.76 -1.28 5.93
C HIS A 171 -14.14 -0.78 6.37
N PHE A 172 -14.94 -1.64 6.99
CA PHE A 172 -16.20 -1.24 7.59
C PHE A 172 -15.96 -0.80 9.03
N VAL A 173 -16.35 0.42 9.36
CA VAL A 173 -16.45 0.88 10.75
C VAL A 173 -17.89 0.67 11.21
N GLY A 174 -18.18 -0.54 11.68
CA GLY A 174 -19.43 -0.92 12.35
C GLY A 174 -19.16 -1.24 13.82
N ASP A 175 -20.19 -1.13 14.65
CA ASP A 175 -20.16 -0.99 16.12
C ASP A 175 -19.15 -1.84 16.92
N ALA A 176 -18.83 -1.31 18.10
CA ALA A 176 -17.92 -1.74 19.17
C ALA A 176 -17.74 -3.27 19.40
N SER A 177 -17.26 -3.98 18.39
CA SER A 177 -16.86 -5.38 18.47
C SER A 177 -15.46 -5.52 17.90
N ALA A 178 -14.65 -6.39 18.50
CA ALA A 178 -13.26 -6.65 18.11
C ALA A 178 -13.11 -7.38 16.74
N ARG A 179 -14.10 -7.26 15.86
CA ARG A 179 -14.19 -7.91 14.55
C ARG A 179 -13.96 -6.87 13.47
N SER A 180 -12.93 -7.07 12.65
CA SER A 180 -12.75 -6.30 11.42
C SER A 180 -13.73 -6.80 10.38
N TYR A 181 -14.59 -5.92 9.87
CA TYR A 181 -15.51 -6.22 8.79
C TYR A 181 -15.04 -5.50 7.52
N GLU A 182 -15.27 -6.09 6.36
CA GLU A 182 -15.00 -5.47 5.06
C GLU A 182 -16.31 -5.23 4.29
N ILE A 183 -16.48 -4.05 3.69
CA ILE A 183 -17.50 -3.83 2.66
C ILE A 183 -16.89 -4.21 1.32
N VAL A 184 -17.59 -5.11 0.63
CA VAL A 184 -17.30 -5.50 -0.75
C VAL A 184 -18.43 -4.99 -1.65
N SER A 185 -18.08 -4.27 -2.71
CA SER A 185 -19.08 -3.72 -3.65
C SER A 185 -18.69 -3.88 -5.11
N LEU A 186 -19.63 -4.34 -5.94
CA LEU A 186 -19.55 -4.34 -7.41
C LEU A 186 -20.53 -3.30 -7.99
N PRO A 187 -20.19 -2.64 -9.12
CA PRO A 187 -21.13 -1.75 -9.81
C PRO A 187 -22.45 -2.48 -10.14
N GLY A 188 -23.58 -1.89 -9.73
CA GLY A 188 -24.92 -2.44 -10.00
C GLY A 188 -25.39 -3.55 -9.07
N GLN A 189 -24.62 -3.93 -8.03
CA GLN A 189 -25.03 -4.92 -7.03
C GLN A 189 -25.12 -4.34 -5.61
N ALA A 190 -26.00 -4.91 -4.78
CA ALA A 190 -26.12 -4.52 -3.37
C ALA A 190 -24.82 -4.84 -2.60
N ARG A 191 -24.41 -3.92 -1.70
CA ARG A 191 -23.21 -4.04 -0.86
C ARG A 191 -23.29 -5.31 -0.01
N ARG A 192 -22.17 -6.03 0.12
CA ARG A 192 -22.06 -7.21 1.00
C ARG A 192 -21.04 -6.94 2.09
N VAL A 193 -21.37 -7.35 3.32
CA VAL A 193 -20.48 -7.31 4.48
C VAL A 193 -19.91 -8.70 4.67
N HIS A 194 -18.58 -8.82 4.69
CA HIS A 194 -17.89 -10.07 4.99
C HIS A 194 -17.13 -9.95 6.32
N GLN A 195 -17.14 -11.05 7.10
CA GLN A 195 -16.41 -11.24 8.35
C GLN A 195 -15.11 -12.01 8.09
#